data_AF-A0A5N5T6I9-F1
#
_entry.id   AF-A0A5N5T6I9-F1
#
_cell.length_a   1.000
_cell.length_b   1.000
_cell.length_c   1.000
_cell.angle_alpha   90.00
_cell.angle_beta   90.00
_cell.angle_gamma   90.00
#
_symmetry.space_group_name_H-M   'P 1'
#
loop_
_entity.id
_entity.type
_entity.pdbx_description
1 polymer ?
#
loop_
_entity_poly.entity_id
_entity_poly.type
_entity_poly.pdbx_seq_one_letter_code
_entity_poly.pdbx_strand_id
1 'polypeptide(L)'
;IGVCYFPLEYQGIFSTQAGVSGEKSHKYLQITILPDAIPVWGVCHEMNGPLVILRDSTGGEECFRCFHVTLQSPNVFQIFTEGIDKCYIKSKSAKTSCPTTAEIKNKIAREIMLYTSVQYNYFSNSQICSDDVFIGQIWNTQGRILDSDRKNCLVIGEYTGVLPDNPSLCAKLATDCRNPSMKYFTVYSCENSSQIFENIGVT
;
A
#
# COMPACT_ATOMS: atom_id res chain seq x y z
N ILE A 1 -18.60 -16.35 -28.34
CA ILE A 1 -17.60 -15.30 -27.99
C ILE A 1 -17.94 -14.87 -26.57
N GLY A 2 -17.16 -15.34 -25.59
CA GLY A 2 -17.32 -14.90 -24.21
C GLY A 2 -16.60 -13.58 -24.07
N VAL A 3 -17.28 -12.57 -23.55
CA VAL A 3 -16.69 -11.24 -23.36
C VAL A 3 -15.89 -11.26 -22.06
N CYS A 4 -14.61 -10.90 -22.12
CA CYS A 4 -13.70 -10.89 -20.97
C CYS A 4 -13.73 -9.50 -20.34
N TYR A 5 -14.31 -9.40 -19.14
CA TYR A 5 -14.36 -8.16 -18.39
C TYR A 5 -13.87 -8.37 -16.96
N PHE A 6 -13.14 -7.38 -16.45
CA PHE A 6 -12.78 -7.29 -15.05
C PHE A 6 -14.03 -6.90 -14.23
N PRO A 7 -14.29 -7.57 -13.10
CA PRO A 7 -15.32 -7.15 -12.14
C PRO A 7 -15.12 -5.70 -11.69
N LEU A 8 -16.21 -5.02 -11.30
CA LEU A 8 -16.15 -3.61 -10.89
C LEU A 8 -15.20 -3.39 -9.71
N GLU A 9 -15.06 -4.37 -8.83
CA GLU A 9 -14.16 -4.32 -7.68
C GLU A 9 -12.68 -4.33 -8.06
N TYR A 10 -12.36 -4.75 -9.29
CA TYR A 10 -10.98 -4.84 -9.78
C TYR A 10 -10.61 -3.61 -10.62
N GLN A 11 -11.60 -2.84 -11.05
CA GLN A 11 -11.40 -1.67 -11.89
C GLN A 11 -10.93 -0.47 -11.05
N GLY A 12 -10.13 0.40 -11.66
CA GLY A 12 -9.66 1.61 -11.02
C GLY A 12 -8.19 1.90 -11.29
N ILE A 13 -7.63 2.75 -10.46
CA ILE A 13 -6.26 3.24 -10.60
C ILE A 13 -5.48 2.82 -9.37
N PHE A 14 -4.34 2.20 -9.61
CA PHE A 14 -3.51 1.62 -8.58
C PHE A 14 -2.08 2.12 -8.71
N SER A 15 -1.37 2.11 -7.58
CA SER A 15 0.06 2.38 -7.51
C SER A 15 0.79 1.10 -7.11
N THR A 16 1.94 0.86 -7.72
CA THR A 16 2.84 -0.24 -7.36
C THR A 16 4.28 0.26 -7.28
N GLN A 17 5.10 -0.40 -6.47
CA GLN A 17 6.51 -0.07 -6.36
C GLN A 17 7.32 -0.95 -7.30
N ALA A 18 8.13 -0.35 -8.17
CA ALA A 18 9.18 -1.05 -8.89
C ALA A 18 10.53 -0.80 -8.23
N GLY A 19 11.18 -1.88 -7.80
CA GLY A 19 12.59 -1.85 -7.42
C GLY A 19 13.45 -1.88 -8.68
N VAL A 20 14.29 -0.87 -8.88
CA VAL A 20 15.35 -0.93 -9.89
C VAL A 20 16.53 -1.64 -9.25
N SER A 21 16.88 -2.83 -9.74
CA SER A 21 18.06 -3.56 -9.25
C SER A 21 19.31 -2.70 -9.44
N GLY A 22 19.94 -2.28 -8.35
CA GLY A 22 21.21 -1.52 -8.35
C GLY A 22 21.10 -0.04 -7.94
N GLU A 23 19.89 0.51 -7.82
CA GLU A 23 19.68 1.87 -7.29
C GLU A 23 18.78 1.84 -6.06
N LYS A 24 19.14 2.59 -5.00
CA LYS A 24 18.26 2.85 -3.84
C LYS A 24 17.07 3.78 -4.19
N SER A 25 16.67 3.85 -5.46
CA SER A 25 15.55 4.66 -5.94
C SER A 25 14.32 3.77 -6.10
N HIS A 26 13.36 3.91 -5.18
CA HIS A 26 12.06 3.28 -5.30
C HIS A 26 11.21 4.13 -6.25
N LYS A 27 10.85 3.60 -7.42
CA LYS A 27 9.92 4.28 -8.34
C LYS A 27 8.53 3.70 -8.16
N TYR A 28 7.54 4.58 -8.13
CA TYR A 28 6.15 4.19 -8.15
C TYR A 28 5.64 4.22 -9.59
N LEU A 29 4.97 3.17 -10.01
CA LEU A 29 4.23 3.12 -11.27
C LEU A 29 2.74 3.12 -10.99
N GLN A 30 2.01 3.87 -11.80
CA GLN A 30 0.56 3.86 -11.82
C GLN A 30 0.08 2.83 -12.84
N ILE A 31 -0.83 1.95 -12.41
CA ILE A 31 -1.47 0.94 -13.24
C ILE A 31 -2.96 1.19 -13.20
N THR A 32 -3.59 1.26 -14.36
CA THR A 32 -5.04 1.41 -14.48
C THR A 32 -5.64 0.08 -14.91
N ILE A 33 -6.71 -0.36 -14.26
CA ILE A 33 -7.50 -1.51 -14.67
C ILE A 33 -8.82 -0.98 -15.22
N LEU A 34 -8.99 -1.11 -16.54
CA LEU A 34 -10.20 -0.78 -17.28
C LEU A 34 -11.14 -1.99 -17.30
N PRO A 35 -12.41 -1.83 -17.74
CA PRO A 35 -13.33 -2.94 -17.81
C PRO A 35 -12.81 -4.13 -18.62
N ASP A 36 -12.07 -3.88 -19.70
CA ASP A 36 -11.60 -4.91 -20.65
C ASP A 36 -10.10 -4.93 -20.85
N ALA A 37 -9.31 -4.11 -20.14
CA ALA A 37 -7.87 -4.00 -20.39
C ALA A 37 -7.08 -3.50 -19.18
N ILE A 38 -5.80 -3.84 -19.15
CA ILE A 38 -4.81 -3.19 -18.30
C ILE A 38 -3.81 -2.54 -19.26
N PRO A 39 -3.84 -1.21 -19.46
CA PRO A 39 -2.92 -0.53 -20.35
C PRO A 39 -1.47 -0.89 -20.02
N VAL A 40 -0.62 -0.99 -21.04
CA VAL A 40 0.77 -1.51 -20.98
C VAL A 40 0.86 -3.04 -20.87
N TRP A 41 -0.11 -3.74 -20.28
CA TRP A 41 -0.05 -5.20 -20.14
C TRP A 41 -0.87 -5.97 -21.18
N GLY A 42 -2.00 -5.41 -21.61
CA GLY A 42 -2.84 -5.95 -22.67
C GLY A 42 -4.33 -5.87 -22.38
N VAL A 43 -5.11 -6.41 -23.32
CA VAL A 43 -6.58 -6.52 -23.28
C VAL A 43 -6.97 -7.88 -22.71
N CYS A 44 -8.04 -7.94 -21.92
CA CYS A 44 -8.61 -9.14 -21.36
C CYS A 44 -9.00 -10.11 -22.47
N HIS A 45 -8.38 -11.30 -22.49
CA HIS A 45 -8.68 -12.36 -23.46
C HIS A 45 -9.57 -13.45 -22.85
N GLU A 46 -9.22 -13.93 -21.66
CA GLU A 46 -9.98 -14.93 -20.93
C GLU A 46 -9.87 -14.66 -19.42
N MET A 47 -10.99 -14.76 -18.71
CA MET A 47 -11.03 -14.70 -17.25
C MET A 47 -11.85 -15.88 -16.72
N ASN A 48 -11.27 -16.66 -15.83
CA ASN A 48 -11.91 -17.81 -15.20
C ASN A 48 -11.66 -17.79 -13.69
N GLY A 49 -12.59 -17.18 -12.95
CA GLY A 49 -12.42 -16.90 -11.52
C GLY A 49 -11.20 -16.00 -11.29
N PRO A 50 -10.19 -16.43 -10.51
CA PRO A 50 -8.99 -15.63 -10.26
C PRO A 50 -7.95 -15.72 -11.38
N LEU A 51 -8.17 -16.56 -12.40
CA LEU A 51 -7.21 -16.73 -13.50
C LEU A 51 -7.53 -15.74 -14.61
N VAL A 52 -6.56 -14.92 -15.00
CA VAL A 52 -6.70 -13.93 -16.08
C VAL A 52 -5.62 -14.14 -17.13
N ILE A 53 -6.04 -14.16 -18.39
CA ILE A 53 -5.16 -14.14 -19.55
C ILE A 53 -5.37 -12.81 -20.28
N LEU A 54 -4.29 -12.05 -20.41
CA LEU A 54 -4.24 -10.86 -21.27
C LEU A 54 -3.70 -11.23 -22.65
N ARG A 55 -4.14 -10.47 -23.65
CA ARG A 55 -3.64 -10.47 -25.01
C ARG A 55 -3.16 -9.07 -25.37
N ASP A 56 -1.99 -8.99 -25.96
CA ASP A 56 -1.40 -7.76 -26.46
C ASP A 56 -0.87 -8.02 -27.86
N SER A 57 -1.34 -7.23 -28.83
CA SER A 57 -0.94 -7.31 -30.24
C SER A 57 -0.19 -6.05 -30.69
N THR A 58 0.16 -5.15 -29.77
CA THR A 58 0.75 -3.85 -30.10
C THR A 58 2.20 -3.94 -30.60
N GLY A 59 2.90 -5.04 -30.27
CA GLY A 59 4.29 -5.31 -30.69
C GLY A 59 4.47 -6.00 -32.04
N GLY A 60 3.41 -6.18 -32.83
CA GLY A 60 3.46 -6.85 -34.14
C GLY A 60 3.32 -8.38 -34.09
N GLU A 61 3.46 -9.00 -32.91
CA GLU A 61 3.14 -10.40 -32.64
C GLU A 61 2.08 -10.53 -31.55
N GLU A 62 1.36 -11.65 -31.57
CA GLU A 62 0.37 -11.98 -30.55
C GLU A 62 1.05 -12.38 -29.25
N CYS A 63 0.82 -11.61 -28.19
CA CYS A 63 1.39 -11.84 -26.88
C CYS A 63 0.32 -12.17 -25.84
N PHE A 64 0.30 -13.41 -25.39
CA PHE A 64 -0.55 -13.87 -24.30
C PHE A 64 0.24 -13.93 -23.00
N ARG A 65 -0.36 -13.42 -21.91
CA ARG A 65 0.23 -13.40 -20.58
C ARG A 65 -0.79 -13.89 -19.58
N CYS A 66 -0.39 -14.75 -18.65
CA CYS A 66 -1.28 -15.22 -17.60
C CYS A 66 -0.86 -14.75 -16.22
N PHE A 67 -1.84 -14.43 -15.40
CA PHE A 67 -1.68 -14.20 -13.97
C PHE A 67 -2.87 -14.69 -13.18
N HIS A 68 -2.62 -14.95 -11.90
CA HIS A 68 -3.62 -15.21 -10.88
C HIS A 68 -3.86 -13.92 -10.10
N VAL A 69 -5.12 -13.60 -9.83
CA VAL A 69 -5.50 -12.35 -9.19
C VAL A 69 -6.26 -12.58 -7.90
N THR A 70 -6.03 -11.73 -6.90
CA THR A 70 -6.69 -11.81 -5.60
C THR A 70 -6.94 -10.42 -5.06
N LEU A 71 -8.20 -10.13 -4.74
CA LEU A 71 -8.57 -8.93 -3.99
C LEU A 71 -8.46 -9.25 -2.50
N GLN A 72 -7.42 -8.73 -1.83
CA GLN A 72 -7.22 -8.94 -0.39
C GLN A 72 -8.10 -8.02 0.45
N SER A 73 -8.28 -6.79 -0.01
CA SER A 73 -9.16 -5.79 0.58
C SER A 73 -9.65 -4.84 -0.52
N PRO A 74 -10.63 -3.95 -0.26
CA PRO A 74 -11.05 -2.96 -1.24
C PRO A 74 -9.92 -2.08 -1.78
N ASN A 75 -8.80 -1.96 -1.04
CA ASN A 75 -7.67 -1.09 -1.38
C ASN A 75 -6.40 -1.84 -1.80
N VAL A 76 -6.40 -3.18 -1.77
CA VAL A 76 -5.21 -4.00 -2.02
C VAL A 76 -5.55 -5.12 -2.98
N PHE A 77 -4.96 -5.04 -4.16
CA PHE A 77 -5.13 -5.99 -5.24
C PHE A 77 -3.79 -6.68 -5.53
N GLN A 78 -3.78 -7.99 -5.43
CA GLN A 78 -2.58 -8.79 -5.62
C GLN A 78 -2.63 -9.56 -6.92
N ILE A 79 -1.51 -9.54 -7.63
CA ILE A 79 -1.32 -10.23 -8.89
C ILE A 79 -0.12 -11.16 -8.74
N PHE A 80 -0.32 -12.43 -9.06
CA PHE A 80 0.72 -13.45 -9.08
C PHE A 80 0.95 -13.91 -10.51
N THR A 81 2.20 -13.88 -10.95
CA THR A 81 2.57 -14.25 -12.32
C THR A 81 3.92 -14.96 -12.34
N GLU A 82 4.21 -15.69 -13.41
CA GLU A 82 5.58 -16.16 -13.70
C GLU A 82 6.51 -14.99 -14.11
N GLY A 83 5.92 -13.86 -14.52
CA GLY A 83 6.57 -12.64 -14.96
C GLY A 83 5.70 -11.92 -15.98
N ILE A 84 5.34 -10.64 -15.73
CA ILE A 84 4.49 -9.87 -16.65
C ILE A 84 5.19 -9.54 -17.97
N ASP A 85 6.52 -9.63 -17.98
CA ASP A 85 7.38 -9.52 -19.14
C ASP A 85 7.39 -10.79 -20.02
N LYS A 86 6.97 -11.94 -19.49
CA LYS A 86 6.91 -13.20 -20.25
C LYS A 86 5.75 -13.19 -21.25
N CYS A 87 6.03 -13.66 -22.45
CA CYS A 87 5.12 -13.57 -23.59
C CYS A 87 4.97 -14.94 -24.26
N TYR A 88 3.73 -15.37 -24.51
CA TYR A 88 3.43 -16.62 -25.21
C TYR A 88 2.61 -16.35 -26.48
N ILE A 89 2.94 -17.03 -27.57
CA ILE A 89 2.25 -16.84 -28.87
C ILE A 89 0.84 -17.45 -28.86
N LYS A 90 0.60 -18.46 -28.00
CA LYS A 90 -0.68 -19.17 -27.93
C LYS A 90 -1.29 -19.03 -26.54
N SER A 91 -2.57 -18.65 -26.48
CA SER A 91 -3.36 -18.59 -25.23
C SER A 91 -3.28 -19.88 -24.41
N LYS A 92 -3.32 -21.06 -25.06
CA LYS A 92 -3.20 -22.36 -24.38
C LYS A 92 -1.86 -22.55 -23.66
N SER A 93 -0.77 -22.01 -24.21
CA SER A 93 0.56 -22.08 -23.60
C SER A 93 0.70 -21.09 -22.44
N ALA A 94 0.12 -19.89 -22.55
CA ALA A 94 0.02 -18.96 -21.42
C ALA A 94 -0.83 -19.55 -20.29
N LYS A 95 -1.89 -20.31 -20.61
CA LYS A 95 -2.74 -20.95 -19.61
C LYS A 95 -1.99 -21.96 -18.74
N THR A 96 -0.99 -22.64 -19.30
CA THR A 96 -0.15 -23.59 -18.55
C THR A 96 0.91 -22.91 -17.70
N SER A 97 1.22 -21.62 -17.94
CA SER A 97 2.18 -20.84 -17.18
C SER A 97 1.54 -20.01 -16.05
N CYS A 98 0.21 -20.11 -15.88
CA CYS A 98 -0.49 -19.40 -14.82
C CYS A 98 -0.10 -19.96 -13.45
N PRO A 99 0.24 -19.11 -12.47
CA PRO A 99 0.49 -19.56 -11.12
C PRO A 99 -0.70 -20.30 -10.50
N THR A 100 -0.39 -21.44 -9.91
CA THR A 100 -1.31 -22.25 -9.11
C THR A 100 -1.36 -21.75 -7.67
N THR A 101 -2.42 -22.12 -6.94
CA THR A 101 -2.57 -21.78 -5.52
C THR A 101 -1.43 -22.33 -4.66
N ALA A 102 -0.85 -23.48 -5.03
CA ALA A 102 0.30 -24.06 -4.35
C ALA A 102 1.57 -23.22 -4.57
N GLU A 103 1.83 -22.77 -5.79
CA GLU A 103 2.99 -21.90 -6.11
C GLU A 103 2.89 -20.54 -5.42
N ILE A 104 1.68 -19.99 -5.32
CA ILE A 104 1.40 -18.75 -4.59
C ILE A 104 1.68 -18.96 -3.09
N LYS A 105 1.14 -20.03 -2.50
CA LYS A 105 1.34 -20.34 -1.07
C LYS A 105 2.82 -20.56 -0.73
N ASN A 106 3.56 -21.18 -1.64
CA ASN A 106 4.99 -21.45 -1.48
C ASN A 106 5.89 -20.28 -1.89
N LYS A 107 5.32 -19.12 -2.25
CA LYS A 107 6.03 -17.90 -2.67
C LYS A 107 6.98 -18.12 -3.85
N ILE A 108 6.60 -19.01 -4.77
CA ILE A 108 7.36 -19.32 -5.99
C ILE A 108 6.98 -18.33 -7.10
N ALA A 109 5.70 -17.94 -7.16
CA ALA A 109 5.21 -16.98 -8.13
C ALA A 109 5.68 -15.55 -7.81
N ARG A 110 5.93 -14.76 -8.85
CA ARG A 110 6.24 -13.34 -8.70
C ARG A 110 4.97 -12.60 -8.28
N GLU A 111 5.07 -11.89 -7.17
CA GLU A 111 3.98 -11.07 -6.62
C GLU A 111 4.13 -9.61 -7.08
N ILE A 112 3.02 -9.03 -7.51
CA ILE A 112 2.85 -7.60 -7.78
C ILE A 112 1.69 -7.13 -6.91
N MET A 113 1.98 -6.21 -5.98
CA MET A 113 0.96 -5.59 -5.14
C MET A 113 0.54 -4.26 -5.75
N LEU A 114 -0.76 -4.11 -5.98
CA LEU A 114 -1.41 -2.90 -6.45
C LEU A 114 -2.21 -2.31 -5.30
N TYR A 115 -1.86 -1.10 -4.91
CA TYR A 115 -2.59 -0.34 -3.87
C TYR A 115 -3.49 0.65 -4.56
N THR A 116 -4.74 0.78 -4.14
CA THR A 116 -5.63 1.80 -4.72
C THR A 116 -4.95 3.15 -4.59
N SER A 117 -4.69 3.75 -5.74
CA SER A 117 -4.34 5.15 -5.79
C SER A 117 -5.67 5.85 -5.71
N VAL A 118 -6.03 6.33 -4.52
CA VAL A 118 -7.07 7.36 -4.44
C VAL A 118 -6.53 8.45 -5.35
N GLN A 119 -7.11 8.63 -6.54
CA GLN A 119 -6.92 9.86 -7.27
C GLN A 119 -7.53 10.93 -6.39
N TYR A 120 -6.72 11.44 -5.47
CA TYR A 120 -6.94 12.73 -4.86
C TYR A 120 -7.10 13.67 -6.05
N ASN A 121 -8.33 14.10 -6.31
CA ASN A 121 -8.57 15.37 -6.96
C ASN A 121 -7.77 16.39 -6.15
N TYR A 122 -6.54 16.71 -6.57
CA TYR A 122 -5.66 17.75 -6.02
C TYR A 122 -6.00 18.17 -4.60
N PHE A 123 -5.83 17.28 -3.61
CA PHE A 123 -5.85 17.74 -2.23
C PHE A 123 -4.53 18.48 -2.04
N SER A 124 -4.60 19.79 -1.79
CA SER A 124 -3.40 20.55 -1.41
C SER A 124 -2.81 19.92 -0.14
N ASN A 125 -1.51 20.13 0.10
CA ASN A 125 -0.85 19.63 1.33
C ASN A 125 -1.59 20.03 2.63
N SER A 126 -2.39 21.10 2.59
CA SER A 126 -3.22 21.53 3.73
C SER A 126 -4.50 20.70 3.91
N GLN A 127 -5.03 20.07 2.86
CA GLN A 127 -6.24 19.25 2.95
C GLN A 127 -5.93 17.81 3.37
N ILE A 128 -4.70 17.31 3.17
CA ILE A 128 -4.26 16.00 3.68
C ILE A 128 -4.31 15.96 5.22
N CYS A 129 -4.03 17.08 5.87
CA CYS A 129 -4.10 17.22 7.32
C CYS A 129 -5.51 17.64 7.82
N SER A 130 -6.53 17.68 6.94
CA SER A 130 -7.89 18.02 7.38
C SER A 130 -8.50 16.85 8.14
N ASP A 131 -9.19 17.13 9.24
CA ASP A 131 -9.85 16.12 10.08
C ASP A 131 -10.84 15.25 9.27
N ASP A 132 -11.44 15.81 8.22
CA ASP A 132 -12.34 15.11 7.31
C ASP A 132 -11.68 13.91 6.59
N VAL A 133 -10.35 13.95 6.42
CA VAL A 133 -9.58 12.85 5.81
C VAL A 133 -9.41 11.70 6.81
N PHE A 134 -9.52 11.96 8.12
CA PHE A 134 -9.27 10.98 9.17
C PHE A 134 -10.57 10.37 9.74
N ILE A 135 -11.69 11.09 9.70
CA ILE A 135 -12.96 10.65 10.28
C ILE A 135 -13.59 9.52 9.43
N GLY A 136 -13.86 8.37 10.06
CA GLY A 136 -14.55 7.23 9.45
C GLY A 136 -13.67 6.29 8.61
N GLN A 137 -12.39 6.61 8.46
CA GLN A 137 -11.41 5.79 7.74
C GLN A 137 -10.74 4.79 8.69
N ILE A 138 -10.50 3.56 8.23
CA ILE A 138 -9.74 2.55 8.97
C ILE A 138 -8.27 2.73 8.61
N TRP A 139 -7.48 3.19 9.58
CA TRP A 139 -6.04 3.37 9.43
C TRP A 139 -5.28 2.13 9.88
N ASN A 140 -4.48 1.56 8.98
CA ASN A 140 -3.48 0.58 9.36
C ASN A 140 -2.14 1.29 9.50
N THR A 141 -1.58 1.31 10.71
CA THR A 141 -0.23 1.84 10.93
C THR A 141 0.78 0.90 10.27
N GLN A 142 1.37 1.33 9.16
CA GLN A 142 2.48 0.62 8.52
C GLN A 142 3.78 1.01 9.23
N GLY A 143 4.38 0.07 9.96
CA GLY A 143 5.70 0.24 10.55
C GLY A 143 6.78 0.29 9.46
N ARG A 144 7.77 1.17 9.62
CA ARG A 144 8.97 1.12 8.78
C ARG A 144 9.70 -0.19 9.08
N ILE A 145 9.88 -1.06 8.08
CA ILE A 145 10.81 -2.18 8.17
C ILE A 145 12.21 -1.57 8.18
N LEU A 146 12.74 -1.29 9.37
CA LEU A 146 14.07 -0.73 9.50
C LEU A 146 15.11 -1.83 9.26
N ASP A 147 15.88 -1.59 8.21
CA ASP A 147 17.33 -1.74 8.14
C ASP A 147 17.98 -1.73 9.54
N SER A 148 19.01 -2.54 9.74
CA SER A 148 19.50 -3.03 11.04
C SER A 148 20.19 -2.00 11.94
N ASP A 149 19.82 -0.73 11.85
CA ASP A 149 20.45 0.35 12.59
C ASP A 149 19.58 0.77 13.77
N ARG A 150 20.14 0.58 14.97
CA ARG A 150 19.54 0.85 16.28
C ARG A 150 19.04 2.30 16.38
N LYS A 151 17.80 2.59 15.98
CA LYS A 151 17.10 3.77 16.47
C LYS A 151 16.39 3.41 17.78
N ASN A 152 17.14 3.62 18.86
CA ASN A 152 16.80 3.44 20.27
C ASN A 152 15.64 4.34 20.78
N CYS A 153 14.63 4.68 19.98
CA CYS A 153 13.50 5.48 20.46
C CYS A 153 12.18 5.05 19.81
N LEU A 154 11.19 4.76 20.67
CA LEU A 154 9.82 4.41 20.28
C LEU A 154 9.09 5.60 19.62
N VAL A 155 9.38 6.82 20.09
CA VAL A 155 8.79 8.07 19.60
C VAL A 155 9.93 9.06 19.43
N ILE A 156 10.04 9.69 18.25
CA ILE A 156 11.12 10.65 17.94
C ILE A 156 10.55 12.06 18.04
N GLY A 157 10.90 12.76 19.10
CA GLY A 157 10.52 14.16 19.31
C GLY A 157 9.57 14.35 20.48
N GLU A 158 8.97 15.54 20.50
CA GLU A 158 8.05 16.00 21.54
C GLU A 158 6.67 16.21 20.91
N TYR A 159 5.66 15.58 21.52
CA TYR A 159 4.29 15.62 21.04
C TYR A 159 3.41 16.24 22.11
N THR A 160 2.61 17.23 21.74
CA THR A 160 1.67 17.91 22.64
C THR A 160 0.25 17.83 22.09
N GLY A 161 -0.73 17.81 22.97
CA GLY A 161 -2.14 17.77 22.58
C GLY A 161 -3.07 18.10 23.74
N VAL A 162 -4.30 18.48 23.42
CA VAL A 162 -5.37 18.73 24.40
C VAL A 162 -5.98 17.40 24.84
N LEU A 163 -6.25 17.24 26.13
CA LEU A 163 -6.91 16.04 26.65
C LEU A 163 -8.40 16.03 26.25
N PRO A 164 -8.91 14.91 25.71
CA PRO A 164 -10.30 14.83 25.26
C PRO A 164 -11.30 14.99 26.42
N ASP A 165 -10.95 14.53 27.62
CA ASP A 165 -11.81 14.58 28.79
C ASP A 165 -11.81 15.95 29.50
N ASN A 166 -10.78 16.76 29.28
CA ASN A 166 -10.68 18.09 29.86
C ASN A 166 -9.92 19.06 28.92
N PRO A 167 -10.64 19.90 28.17
CA PRO A 167 -10.05 20.82 27.19
C PRO A 167 -9.10 21.88 27.77
N SER A 168 -9.15 22.13 29.09
CA SER A 168 -8.25 23.07 29.77
C SER A 168 -6.87 22.46 30.08
N LEU A 169 -6.71 21.15 29.89
CA LEU A 169 -5.49 20.41 30.17
C LEU A 169 -4.85 19.89 28.88
N CYS A 170 -3.53 20.05 28.81
CA CYS A 170 -2.70 19.62 27.72
C CYS A 170 -1.74 18.53 28.22
N ALA A 171 -1.48 17.54 27.38
CA ALA A 171 -0.51 16.48 27.64
C ALA A 171 0.69 16.64 26.72
N LYS A 172 1.88 16.34 27.24
CA LYS A 172 3.16 16.29 26.52
C LYS A 172 3.77 14.91 26.68
N LEU A 173 4.16 14.31 25.56
CA LEU A 173 4.89 13.05 25.50
C LEU A 173 6.26 13.29 24.84
N ALA A 174 7.33 12.88 25.54
CA ALA A 174 8.69 12.96 25.02
C ALA A 174 9.48 11.69 25.39
N THR A 175 10.43 11.29 24.54
CA THR A 175 11.35 10.17 24.81
C THR A 175 12.80 10.67 24.71
N ASP A 176 13.66 10.32 25.67
CA ASP A 176 15.10 10.60 25.53
C ASP A 176 15.75 9.50 24.69
N CYS A 177 16.10 9.84 23.45
CA CYS A 177 16.75 8.91 22.53
C CYS A 177 18.11 8.38 22.98
N ARG A 178 18.76 9.03 23.96
CA ARG A 178 20.01 8.54 24.57
C ARG A 178 19.74 7.46 25.62
N ASN A 179 18.53 7.44 26.17
CA ASN A 179 18.08 6.44 27.14
C ASN A 179 16.69 5.89 26.73
N PRO A 180 16.60 4.89 25.84
CA PRO A 180 15.35 4.32 25.32
C PRO A 180 14.32 3.90 26.37
N SER A 181 14.78 3.60 27.58
CA SER A 181 13.93 3.15 28.68
C SER A 181 13.21 4.33 29.35
N MET A 182 13.73 5.55 29.25
CA MET A 182 13.09 6.74 29.84
C MET A 182 12.11 7.42 28.88
N LYS A 183 10.86 7.48 29.32
CA LYS A 183 9.75 8.21 28.68
C LYS A 183 9.20 9.23 29.66
N TYR A 184 8.80 10.39 29.15
CA TYR A 184 8.23 11.47 29.94
C TYR A 184 6.82 11.75 29.46
N PHE A 185 5.86 11.63 30.37
CA PHE A 185 4.49 12.06 30.17
C PHE A 185 4.18 13.17 31.16
N THR A 186 3.74 14.33 30.66
CA THR A 186 3.45 15.51 31.49
C THR A 186 2.07 16.05 31.16
N VAL A 187 1.23 16.27 32.17
CA VAL A 187 -0.05 16.97 32.06
C VAL A 187 0.07 18.35 32.68
N TYR A 188 -0.33 19.38 31.94
CA TYR A 188 -0.19 20.78 32.33
C TYR A 188 -1.39 21.61 31.85
N SER A 189 -1.56 22.82 32.39
CA SER A 189 -2.62 23.74 31.95
C SER A 189 -2.33 24.24 30.53
N CYS A 190 -3.29 24.12 29.61
CA CYS A 190 -3.12 24.66 28.26
C CYS A 190 -2.97 26.19 28.26
N GLU A 191 -3.57 26.89 29.24
CA GLU A 191 -3.45 28.35 29.39
C GLU A 191 -2.12 28.76 30.04
N ASN A 192 -1.58 27.93 30.92
CA ASN A 192 -0.32 28.18 31.61
C ASN A 192 0.55 26.91 31.66
N SER A 193 1.47 26.79 30.72
CA SER A 193 2.37 25.64 30.62
C SER A 193 3.34 25.45 31.78
N SER A 194 3.48 26.45 32.66
CA SER A 194 4.26 26.34 33.89
C SER A 194 3.50 25.60 35.01
N GLN A 195 2.19 25.51 34.91
CA GLN A 195 1.35 24.81 35.87
C GLN A 195 1.23 23.34 35.48
N ILE A 196 2.10 22.51 36.06
CA ILE A 196 2.15 21.07 35.85
C ILE A 196 1.27 20.38 36.89
N PHE A 197 0.39 19.50 36.43
CA PHE A 197 -0.48 18.69 37.29
C PHE A 197 0.07 17.28 37.47
N GLU A 198 0.70 16.72 36.44
CA GLU A 198 1.25 15.38 36.46
C GLU A 198 2.55 15.33 35.67
N ASN A 199 3.56 14.66 36.20
CA ASN A 199 4.81 14.40 35.49
C ASN A 199 5.32 13.01 35.87
N ILE A 200 5.18 12.07 34.93
CA ILE A 200 5.58 10.68 35.11
C ILE A 200 6.77 10.40 34.20
N GLY A 201 7.89 10.05 34.84
CA GLY A 201 8.97 9.32 34.19
C GLY A 201 8.61 7.83 34.19
N VAL A 202 8.39 7.24 33.01
CA VAL A 202 8.19 5.80 32.87
C VAL A 202 9.52 5.19 32.44
N THR A 203 10.10 4.37 33.31
CA THR A 203 11.31 3.54 33.07
C THR A 203 10.94 2.16 32.57
#